data_AF-A0A520ETK6-F1
#
_entry.id   AF-A0A520ETK6-F1
#
_cell.length_a   1.000
_cell.length_b   1.000
_cell.length_c   1.000
_cell.angle_alpha   90.00
_cell.angle_beta   90.00
_cell.angle_gamma   90.00
#
_symmetry.space_group_name_H-M   'P 1'
#
loop_
_entity.id
_entity.type
_entity.pdbx_description
1 polymer ?
#
loop_
_entity_poly.entity_id
_entity_poly.type
_entity_poly.pdbx_seq_one_letter_code
_entity_poly.pdbx_strand_id
1 'polypeptide(L)'
;LTTKPFLYVFNADESVLTDDAKIGELARLVAPADAVFLDAKIESELLELDKESAAELLESVGQTEPGLDALARAGFHTLGLQTYLTAGPKEARAWTIHQGDTAPQAAGVIHTDFERGFIKAEIVSFDDLVAAGSMASAKAAGKVRIEGKDYVMSDGDVVEFRFNV
;
A
#
# COMPACT_ATOMS: atom_id res chain seq x y z
N LEU A 1 -7.89 -25.27 -6.64
CA LEU A 1 -8.67 -24.01 -6.77
C LEU A 1 -8.93 -23.37 -5.41
N THR A 2 -9.32 -24.14 -4.40
CA THR A 2 -9.66 -23.66 -3.04
C THR A 2 -8.49 -23.15 -2.18
N THR A 3 -7.25 -23.33 -2.64
CA THR A 3 -6.04 -22.82 -1.95
C THR A 3 -5.69 -21.38 -2.33
N LYS A 4 -6.28 -20.85 -3.41
CA LYS A 4 -6.04 -19.47 -3.81
C LYS A 4 -6.70 -18.54 -2.80
N PRO A 5 -6.03 -17.45 -2.36
CA PRO A 5 -6.69 -16.42 -1.58
C PRO A 5 -7.80 -15.77 -2.44
N PHE A 6 -8.86 -15.33 -1.80
CA PHE A 6 -10.02 -14.73 -2.46
C PHE A 6 -10.54 -13.56 -1.61
N LEU A 7 -11.12 -12.59 -2.32
CA LEU A 7 -11.67 -11.36 -1.78
C LEU A 7 -13.16 -11.30 -2.16
N TYR A 8 -14.03 -10.93 -1.23
CA TYR A 8 -15.43 -10.64 -1.54
C TYR A 8 -15.60 -9.19 -1.95
N VAL A 9 -16.29 -8.96 -3.08
CA VAL A 9 -16.65 -7.62 -3.54
C VAL A 9 -18.16 -7.51 -3.51
N PHE A 10 -18.66 -6.69 -2.59
CA PHE A 10 -20.08 -6.37 -2.46
C PHE A 10 -20.39 -5.17 -3.34
N ASN A 11 -21.11 -5.42 -4.43
CA ASN A 11 -21.73 -4.35 -5.21
C ASN A 11 -22.98 -3.88 -4.46
N ALA A 12 -22.95 -2.69 -3.88
CA ALA A 12 -23.92 -2.19 -2.93
C ALA A 12 -24.30 -0.74 -3.23
N ASP A 13 -25.54 -0.37 -2.92
CA ASP A 13 -26.03 1.00 -3.10
C ASP A 13 -25.73 1.89 -1.88
N GLU A 14 -26.04 3.17 -1.99
CA GLU A 14 -25.86 4.19 -0.93
C GLU A 14 -26.46 3.76 0.42
N SER A 15 -27.59 3.03 0.43
CA SER A 15 -28.25 2.63 1.67
C SER A 15 -27.43 1.63 2.50
N VAL A 16 -26.54 0.88 1.83
CA VAL A 16 -25.57 0.00 2.49
C VAL A 16 -24.26 0.73 2.72
N LEU A 17 -23.76 1.49 1.73
CA LEU A 17 -22.45 2.15 1.81
C LEU A 17 -22.39 3.24 2.89
N THR A 18 -23.52 3.80 3.29
CA THR A 18 -23.63 4.80 4.37
C THR A 18 -24.04 4.22 5.73
N ASP A 19 -24.22 2.89 5.82
CA ASP A 19 -24.60 2.18 7.05
C ASP A 19 -23.45 1.27 7.54
N ASP A 20 -22.63 1.81 8.44
CA ASP A 20 -21.52 1.08 9.08
C ASP A 20 -21.96 -0.22 9.76
N ALA A 21 -23.18 -0.27 10.30
CA ALA A 21 -23.69 -1.47 10.95
C ALA A 21 -23.98 -2.55 9.90
N LYS A 22 -24.53 -2.17 8.74
CA LYS A 22 -24.80 -3.10 7.64
C LYS A 22 -23.52 -3.59 6.98
N ILE A 23 -22.55 -2.70 6.74
CA ILE A 23 -21.21 -3.06 6.26
C ILE A 23 -20.57 -4.07 7.22
N GLY A 24 -20.61 -3.78 8.53
CA GLY A 24 -20.07 -4.66 9.56
C GLY A 24 -20.76 -6.02 9.63
N GLU A 25 -22.08 -6.09 9.45
CA GLU A 25 -22.83 -7.34 9.37
C GLU A 25 -22.36 -8.17 8.17
N LEU A 26 -22.32 -7.59 6.97
CA LEU A 26 -21.94 -8.27 5.73
C LEU A 26 -20.49 -8.73 5.74
N ALA A 27 -19.57 -7.91 6.26
CA ALA A 27 -18.16 -8.28 6.40
C ALA A 27 -17.97 -9.48 7.34
N ARG A 28 -18.74 -9.57 8.43
CA ARG A 28 -18.69 -10.72 9.36
C ARG A 28 -19.18 -12.02 8.74
N LEU A 29 -20.07 -11.98 7.75
CA LEU A 29 -20.56 -13.20 7.07
C LEU A 29 -19.47 -13.89 6.27
N VAL A 30 -18.46 -13.15 5.83
CA VAL A 30 -17.38 -13.67 4.98
C VAL A 30 -16.04 -13.80 5.71
N ALA A 31 -15.97 -13.40 6.98
CA ALA A 31 -14.79 -13.58 7.80
C ALA A 31 -14.35 -15.07 7.85
N PRO A 32 -13.04 -15.36 7.77
CA PRO A 32 -11.91 -14.44 7.84
C PRO A 32 -11.47 -13.86 6.48
N ALA A 33 -12.23 -14.04 5.40
CA ALA A 33 -11.89 -13.45 4.12
C ALA A 33 -12.14 -11.93 4.14
N ASP A 34 -11.30 -11.20 3.41
CA ASP A 34 -11.45 -9.76 3.23
C ASP A 34 -12.71 -9.44 2.41
N ALA A 35 -13.26 -8.25 2.63
CA ALA A 35 -14.43 -7.73 1.94
C ALA A 35 -14.21 -6.28 1.51
N VAL A 36 -14.65 -5.94 0.30
CA VAL A 36 -14.71 -4.57 -0.24
C VAL A 36 -16.13 -4.26 -0.64
N PHE A 37 -16.58 -3.04 -0.37
CA PHE A 37 -17.90 -2.54 -0.69
C PHE A 37 -17.74 -1.38 -1.67
N LEU A 38 -18.49 -1.42 -2.77
CA LEU A 38 -18.49 -0.36 -3.77
C LEU A 38 -19.82 -0.36 -4.53
N ASP A 39 -20.16 0.75 -5.17
CA ASP A 39 -21.24 0.80 -6.16
C ASP A 39 -20.62 0.81 -7.56
N ALA A 40 -20.71 -0.31 -8.29
CA ALA A 40 -20.09 -0.45 -9.60
C ALA A 40 -20.62 0.57 -10.63
N LYS A 41 -21.82 1.10 -10.45
CA LYS A 41 -22.37 2.15 -11.31
C LYS A 41 -21.69 3.48 -11.01
N ILE A 42 -21.59 3.85 -9.73
CA ILE A 42 -20.86 5.06 -9.31
C ILE A 42 -19.39 4.99 -9.75
N GLU A 43 -18.72 3.84 -9.58
CA GLU A 43 -17.35 3.66 -10.06
C GLU A 43 -17.20 3.90 -11.57
N SER A 44 -18.19 3.49 -12.37
CA SER A 44 -18.18 3.76 -13.81
C SER A 44 -18.38 5.24 -14.13
N GLU A 45 -19.21 5.95 -13.36
CA GLU A 45 -19.45 7.38 -13.53
C GLU A 45 -18.20 8.19 -13.14
N LEU A 46 -17.51 7.81 -12.05
CA LEU A 46 -16.28 8.47 -11.58
C LEU A 46 -15.17 8.48 -12.65
N LEU A 47 -15.10 7.47 -13.53
CA LEU A 47 -14.10 7.40 -14.60
C LEU A 47 -14.27 8.48 -15.68
N GLU A 48 -15.47 9.03 -15.83
CA GLU A 48 -15.79 10.05 -16.83
C GLU A 48 -15.72 11.48 -16.30
N LEU A 49 -15.54 11.63 -14.97
CA LEU A 49 -15.53 12.92 -14.29
C LEU A 49 -14.10 13.48 -14.14
N ASP A 50 -14.00 14.80 -14.10
CA ASP A 50 -12.81 15.46 -13.61
C ASP A 50 -12.70 15.31 -12.06
N LYS A 51 -11.56 15.70 -11.51
CA LYS A 51 -11.26 15.52 -10.08
C LYS A 51 -12.22 16.26 -9.14
N GLU A 52 -12.69 17.44 -9.53
CA GLU A 52 -13.60 18.24 -8.69
C GLU A 52 -14.98 17.58 -8.68
N SER A 53 -15.50 17.27 -9.87
CA SER A 53 -16.78 16.58 -10.04
C SER A 53 -16.81 15.18 -9.39
N ALA A 54 -15.72 14.43 -9.47
CA ALA A 54 -15.59 13.13 -8.82
C ALA A 54 -15.62 13.24 -7.29
N ALA A 55 -14.97 14.26 -6.72
CA ALA A 55 -14.98 14.50 -5.28
C ALA A 55 -16.39 14.87 -4.79
N GLU A 56 -17.12 15.72 -5.51
CA GLU A 56 -18.51 16.06 -5.20
C GLU A 56 -19.43 14.82 -5.25
N LEU A 57 -19.27 13.96 -6.25
CA LEU A 57 -20.05 12.72 -6.36
C LEU A 57 -19.76 11.77 -5.18
N LEU A 58 -18.49 11.56 -4.84
CA LEU A 58 -18.08 10.73 -3.70
C LEU A 58 -18.67 11.25 -2.38
N GLU A 59 -18.57 12.56 -2.13
CA GLU A 59 -19.15 13.18 -0.93
C GLU A 59 -20.68 12.98 -0.89
N SER A 60 -21.36 13.10 -2.04
CA SER A 60 -22.81 12.93 -2.12
C SER A 60 -23.30 11.52 -1.77
N VAL A 61 -22.45 10.50 -1.96
CA VAL A 61 -22.74 9.10 -1.62
C VAL A 61 -22.06 8.63 -0.34
N GLY A 62 -21.51 9.57 0.45
CA GLY A 62 -20.88 9.28 1.74
C GLY A 62 -19.52 8.56 1.64
N GLN A 63 -18.85 8.60 0.50
CA GLN A 63 -17.53 8.00 0.30
C GLN A 63 -16.43 9.06 0.29
N THR A 64 -15.26 8.70 0.83
CA THR A 64 -14.08 9.60 0.85
C THR A 64 -13.06 9.28 -0.24
N GLU A 65 -13.26 8.18 -0.96
CA GLU A 65 -12.39 7.70 -2.03
C GLU A 65 -13.17 6.79 -3.00
N PRO A 66 -12.67 6.56 -4.23
CA PRO A 66 -13.24 5.56 -5.14
C PRO A 66 -13.17 4.14 -4.55
N GLY A 67 -14.24 3.37 -4.70
CA GLY A 67 -14.28 1.96 -4.29
C GLY A 67 -13.31 1.09 -5.07
N LEU A 68 -12.96 1.45 -6.31
CA LEU A 68 -11.90 0.78 -7.07
C LEU A 68 -10.51 0.92 -6.44
N ASP A 69 -10.23 2.03 -5.75
CA ASP A 69 -8.96 2.23 -5.04
C ASP A 69 -8.91 1.33 -3.79
N ALA A 70 -10.02 1.24 -3.05
CA ALA A 70 -10.17 0.30 -1.94
C ALA A 70 -10.02 -1.16 -2.41
N LEU A 71 -10.62 -1.50 -3.57
CA LEU A 71 -10.48 -2.81 -4.20
C LEU A 71 -9.03 -3.12 -4.58
N ALA A 72 -8.32 -2.16 -5.16
CA ALA A 72 -6.92 -2.33 -5.52
C ALA A 72 -6.05 -2.61 -4.30
N ARG A 73 -6.24 -1.86 -3.20
CA ARG A 73 -5.50 -2.07 -1.95
C ARG A 73 -5.82 -3.42 -1.30
N ALA A 74 -7.09 -3.79 -1.23
CA ALA A 74 -7.50 -5.09 -0.69
C ALA A 74 -6.95 -6.26 -1.53
N GLY A 75 -6.98 -6.13 -2.87
CA GLY A 75 -6.38 -7.09 -3.77
C GLY A 75 -4.86 -7.23 -3.57
N PHE A 76 -4.16 -6.10 -3.43
CA PHE A 76 -2.72 -6.06 -3.15
C PHE A 76 -2.38 -6.79 -1.84
N HIS A 77 -3.13 -6.52 -0.77
CA HIS A 77 -3.03 -7.22 0.51
C HIS A 77 -3.32 -8.72 0.37
N THR A 78 -4.41 -9.08 -0.31
CA THR A 78 -4.83 -10.48 -0.54
C THR A 78 -3.78 -11.30 -1.29
N LEU A 79 -3.01 -10.65 -2.18
CA LEU A 79 -1.90 -11.25 -2.90
C LEU A 79 -0.62 -11.40 -2.05
N GLY A 80 -0.64 -10.96 -0.79
CA GLY A 80 0.53 -10.94 0.08
C GLY A 80 1.60 -9.97 -0.39
N LEU A 81 1.20 -8.86 -1.01
CA LEU A 81 2.11 -7.83 -1.48
C LEU A 81 2.20 -6.69 -0.46
N GLN A 82 3.34 -6.01 -0.46
CA GLN A 82 3.59 -4.78 0.30
C GLN A 82 4.45 -3.82 -0.53
N THR A 83 4.52 -2.57 -0.09
CA THR A 83 5.24 -1.50 -0.80
C THR A 83 6.39 -0.98 0.05
N TYR A 84 7.55 -0.78 -0.57
CA TYR A 84 8.60 0.06 0.00
C TYR A 84 8.88 1.24 -0.94
N LEU A 85 9.54 2.27 -0.43
CA LEU A 85 9.78 3.52 -1.12
C LEU A 85 11.28 3.78 -1.29
N THR A 86 11.67 4.25 -2.48
CA THR A 86 12.95 4.94 -2.67
C THR A 86 12.66 6.42 -2.88
N ALA A 87 13.35 7.29 -2.15
CA ALA A 87 13.19 8.74 -2.26
C ALA A 87 14.54 9.42 -2.48
N GLY A 88 14.69 10.09 -3.62
CA GLY A 88 15.86 10.88 -3.96
C GLY A 88 15.48 12.19 -4.66
N PRO A 89 16.45 13.11 -4.89
CA PRO A 89 16.17 14.42 -5.46
C PRO A 89 15.53 14.40 -6.86
N LYS A 90 15.74 13.31 -7.61
CA LYS A 90 15.23 13.15 -8.98
C LYS A 90 13.94 12.35 -9.06
N GLU A 91 13.72 11.43 -8.12
CA GLU A 91 12.63 10.46 -8.20
C GLU A 91 12.23 10.01 -6.80
N ALA A 92 10.93 9.91 -6.58
CA ALA A 92 10.33 9.14 -5.51
C ALA A 92 9.51 8.02 -6.16
N ARG A 93 9.72 6.79 -5.71
CA ARG A 93 9.11 5.60 -6.33
C ARG A 93 8.69 4.58 -5.29
N ALA A 94 7.50 4.01 -5.53
CA ALA A 94 6.99 2.85 -4.84
C ALA A 94 7.42 1.56 -5.57
N TRP A 95 7.85 0.57 -4.80
CA TRP A 95 8.28 -0.73 -5.28
C TRP A 95 7.45 -1.82 -4.60
N THR A 96 6.89 -2.71 -5.42
CA THR A 96 6.11 -3.86 -4.94
C THR A 96 7.04 -5.04 -4.63
N ILE A 97 6.87 -5.60 -3.44
CA ILE A 97 7.53 -6.83 -2.96
C ILE A 97 6.50 -7.74 -2.30
N HIS A 98 6.86 -8.99 -2.01
CA HIS A 98 6.01 -9.85 -1.19
C HIS A 98 6.25 -9.56 0.29
N GLN A 99 5.20 -9.74 1.10
CA GLN A 99 5.32 -9.73 2.54
C GLN A 99 6.31 -10.80 2.99
N GLY A 100 7.28 -10.42 3.83
CA GLY A 100 8.35 -11.30 4.28
C GLY A 100 9.63 -11.23 3.44
N ASP A 101 9.65 -10.52 2.32
CA ASP A 101 10.89 -10.31 1.55
C ASP A 101 11.94 -9.57 2.40
N THR A 102 13.17 -10.06 2.34
CA THR A 102 14.32 -9.44 3.00
C THR A 102 14.85 -8.24 2.23
N ALA A 103 15.65 -7.39 2.88
CA ALA A 103 16.27 -6.22 2.24
C ALA A 103 17.05 -6.55 0.95
N PRO A 104 17.85 -7.63 0.86
CA PRO A 104 18.47 -8.03 -0.40
C PRO A 104 17.47 -8.38 -1.51
N GLN A 105 16.41 -9.13 -1.19
CA GLN A 105 15.37 -9.50 -2.15
C GLN A 105 14.64 -8.26 -2.67
N ALA A 106 14.32 -7.32 -1.77
CA ALA A 106 13.71 -6.05 -2.14
C ALA A 106 14.62 -5.19 -3.04
N ALA A 107 15.93 -5.17 -2.76
CA ALA A 107 16.91 -4.52 -3.64
C ALA A 107 16.99 -5.19 -5.03
N GLY A 108 16.82 -6.52 -5.07
CA GLY A 108 16.76 -7.32 -6.30
C GLY A 108 15.64 -6.91 -7.26
N VAL A 109 14.51 -6.42 -6.73
CA VAL A 109 13.40 -5.88 -7.53
C VAL A 109 13.82 -4.63 -8.32
N ILE A 110 14.76 -3.83 -7.80
CA ILE A 110 15.34 -2.70 -8.54
C ILE A 110 16.28 -3.23 -9.62
N HIS A 111 17.20 -4.13 -9.22
CA HIS A 111 18.13 -4.77 -10.13
C HIS A 111 18.73 -6.04 -9.50
N THR A 112 18.84 -7.12 -10.26
CA THR A 112 19.35 -8.42 -9.77
C THR A 112 20.78 -8.37 -9.21
N ASP A 113 21.62 -7.44 -9.69
CA ASP A 113 22.97 -7.25 -9.14
C ASP A 113 22.98 -6.59 -7.75
N PHE A 114 21.94 -5.82 -7.39
CA PHE A 114 21.86 -5.22 -6.05
C PHE A 114 21.62 -6.30 -4.99
N GLU A 115 20.85 -7.33 -5.32
CA GLU A 115 20.65 -8.49 -4.43
C GLU A 115 21.96 -9.24 -4.20
N ARG A 116 22.72 -9.54 -5.27
CA ARG A 116 24.02 -10.23 -5.18
C ARG A 116 25.07 -9.38 -4.46
N GLY A 117 25.11 -8.10 -4.78
CA GLY A 117 26.07 -7.12 -4.26
C GLY A 117 25.65 -6.49 -2.94
N PHE A 118 24.53 -6.89 -2.34
CA PHE A 118 23.96 -6.24 -1.16
C PHE A 118 24.96 -6.17 -0.01
N ILE A 119 25.16 -4.96 0.53
CA ILE A 119 25.98 -4.70 1.71
C ILE A 119 25.07 -4.42 2.91
N LYS A 120 24.18 -3.44 2.78
CA LYS A 120 23.29 -2.96 3.85
C LYS A 120 22.18 -2.07 3.28
N ALA A 121 21.14 -1.83 4.07
CA ALA A 121 20.08 -0.87 3.77
C ALA A 121 20.04 0.23 4.83
N GLU A 122 19.98 1.51 4.41
CA GLU A 122 19.60 2.61 5.30
C GLU A 122 18.08 2.77 5.22
N ILE A 123 17.38 2.53 6.34
CA ILE A 123 15.91 2.43 6.37
C ILE A 123 15.33 3.40 7.39
N VAL A 124 14.23 4.05 7.03
CA VAL A 124 13.37 4.82 7.94
C VAL A 124 11.91 4.52 7.60
N SER A 125 11.02 4.50 8.60
CA SER A 125 9.59 4.36 8.32
C SER A 125 9.07 5.61 7.61
N PHE A 126 8.06 5.46 6.74
CA PHE A 126 7.41 6.59 6.08
C PHE A 126 6.95 7.65 7.11
N ASP A 127 6.29 7.22 8.18
CA ASP A 127 5.77 8.12 9.22
C ASP A 127 6.89 8.90 9.93
N ASP A 128 8.00 8.25 10.29
CA ASP A 128 9.14 8.93 10.90
C ASP A 128 9.79 9.92 9.93
N LEU A 129 9.85 9.59 8.63
CA LEU A 129 10.40 10.49 7.62
C LEU A 129 9.52 11.72 7.44
N VAL A 130 8.20 11.54 7.33
CA VAL A 130 7.23 12.63 7.20
C VAL A 130 7.26 13.51 8.44
N ALA A 131 7.25 12.93 9.64
CA ALA A 131 7.31 13.66 10.90
C ALA A 131 8.62 14.46 11.07
N ALA A 132 9.75 13.93 10.60
CA ALA A 132 11.04 14.61 10.65
C ALA A 132 11.21 15.67 9.54
N GLY A 133 10.41 15.59 8.47
CA GLY A 133 10.43 16.50 7.31
C GLY A 133 11.63 16.33 6.36
N SER A 134 12.65 15.56 6.74
CA SER A 134 13.78 15.22 5.86
C SER A 134 14.57 14.01 6.36
N MET A 135 15.29 13.33 5.44
CA MET A 135 16.22 12.24 5.81
C MET A 135 17.31 12.71 6.78
N ALA A 136 17.81 13.95 6.61
CA ALA A 136 18.84 14.49 7.51
C ALA A 136 18.30 14.68 8.93
N SER A 137 17.09 15.22 9.06
CA SER A 137 16.40 15.38 10.34
C SER A 137 16.10 14.02 10.99
N ALA A 138 15.60 13.06 10.21
CA ALA A 138 15.31 11.71 10.70
C ALA A 138 16.58 11.01 11.20
N LYS A 139 17.71 11.19 10.49
CA LYS A 139 19.02 10.66 10.90
C LYS A 139 19.53 11.31 12.17
N ALA A 140 19.41 12.63 12.29
CA ALA A 140 19.78 13.36 13.51
C ALA A 140 18.91 12.97 14.72
N ALA A 141 17.65 12.61 14.49
CA ALA A 141 16.73 12.10 15.50
C ALA A 141 16.92 10.60 15.81
N GLY A 142 17.88 9.92 15.19
CA GLY A 142 18.15 8.50 15.40
C GLY A 142 17.08 7.55 14.85
N LYS A 143 16.24 8.01 13.91
CA LYS A 143 15.16 7.21 13.30
C LYS A 143 15.61 6.37 12.11
N VAL A 144 16.71 6.77 11.47
CA VAL A 144 17.30 6.01 10.35
C VAL A 144 18.12 4.85 10.91
N ARG A 145 17.76 3.64 10.52
CA ARG A 145 18.41 2.39 10.90
C ARG A 145 19.32 1.90 9.79
N ILE A 146 20.36 1.17 10.17
CA ILE A 146 21.21 0.44 9.23
C ILE A 146 20.90 -1.03 9.40
N GLU A 147 20.30 -1.60 8.37
CA GLU A 147 19.79 -2.97 8.39
C GLU A 147 20.63 -3.89 7.50
N GLY A 148 20.77 -5.13 7.98
CA GLY A 148 21.56 -6.18 7.34
C GLY A 148 20.76 -7.06 6.39
N LYS A 149 21.37 -8.18 5.98
CA LYS A 149 20.77 -9.12 5.03
C LYS A 149 19.52 -9.83 5.55
N ASP A 150 19.42 -10.01 6.87
CA ASP A 150 18.32 -10.73 7.50
C ASP A 150 17.13 -9.83 7.85
N TYR A 151 17.23 -8.52 7.57
CA TYR A 151 16.11 -7.60 7.81
C TYR A 151 14.97 -7.92 6.84
N VAL A 152 13.81 -8.19 7.41
CA VAL A 152 12.54 -8.34 6.68
C VAL A 152 11.96 -6.96 6.48
N MET A 153 11.69 -6.59 5.24
CA MET A 153 11.14 -5.29 4.89
C MET A 153 9.77 -5.09 5.54
N SER A 154 9.49 -3.86 5.98
CA SER A 154 8.17 -3.45 6.44
C SER A 154 7.46 -2.62 5.36
N ASP A 155 6.13 -2.67 5.34
CA ASP A 155 5.34 -1.80 4.47
C ASP A 155 5.62 -0.33 4.78
N GLY A 156 5.80 0.49 3.74
CA GLY A 156 6.15 1.90 3.87
C GLY A 156 7.59 2.19 4.26
N ASP A 157 8.49 1.19 4.33
CA ASP A 157 9.91 1.46 4.54
C ASP A 157 10.46 2.37 3.42
N VAL A 158 11.11 3.46 3.81
CA VAL A 158 11.87 4.33 2.89
C VAL A 158 13.33 3.92 2.98
N VAL A 159 13.89 3.48 1.86
CA VAL A 159 15.18 2.79 1.84
C VAL A 159 16.19 3.38 0.85
N GLU A 160 17.45 3.42 1.28
CA GLU A 160 18.62 3.55 0.41
C GLU A 160 19.49 2.28 0.53
N PHE A 161 19.58 1.51 -0.55
CA PHE A 161 20.42 0.31 -0.59
C PHE A 161 21.88 0.64 -0.88
N ARG A 162 22.80 0.05 -0.13
CA ARG A 162 24.24 0.05 -0.41
C ARG A 162 24.64 -1.31 -0.95
N PHE A 163 25.29 -1.33 -2.10
CA PHE A 163 25.75 -2.54 -2.78
C PHE A 163 27.14 -2.33 -3.36
N ASN A 164 27.88 -3.41 -3.57
CA ASN A 164 29.11 -3.39 -4.34
C ASN A 164 28.81 -3.66 -5.82
N VAL A 165 29.52 -2.96 -6.70
CA VAL A 165 29.49 -3.18 -8.16
C VAL A 165 30.68 -4.05 -8.56
#